data_AF-A0A248UNJ4-F1
#
_entry.id   AF-A0A248UNJ4-F1
#
_cell.length_a   1.000
_cell.length_b   1.000
_cell.length_c   1.000
_cell.angle_alpha   90.00
_cell.angle_beta   90.00
_cell.angle_gamma   90.00
#
_symmetry.space_group_name_H-M   'P 1'
#
loop_
_entity.id
_entity.type
_entity.pdbx_description
1 polymer ?
#
loop_
_entity_poly.entity_id
_entity_poly.type
_entity_poly.pdbx_seq_one_letter_code
_entity_poly.pdbx_strand_id
1 'polypeptide(L)' 'MSTRTLQRKLADVDLAYSDLLDTVRFERSSSLLRDTDTKIIDVSFASGYSDPAHFSRAFRRISGVSPRQFREQSRLRKK' A
#
# COMPACT_ATOMS: atom_id res chain seq x y z
N MET A 1 33.64 0.76 14.83
CA MET A 1 32.55 0.13 14.06
C MET A 1 32.81 0.39 12.59
N SER A 2 32.84 -0.64 11.73
CA SER A 2 33.07 -0.46 10.30
C SER A 2 31.83 0.12 9.62
N THR A 3 32.02 0.99 8.62
CA THR A 3 30.96 1.64 7.83
C THR A 3 29.95 0.62 7.25
N ARG A 4 30.40 -0.59 6.91
CA ARG A 4 29.56 -1.69 6.42
C ARG A 4 28.55 -2.21 7.45
N THR A 5 28.89 -2.22 8.73
CA THR A 5 27.99 -2.64 9.81
C THR A 5 26.92 -1.59 10.06
N LEU A 6 27.26 -0.31 9.95
CA LEU A 6 26.33 0.81 10.06
C LEU A 6 25.37 0.83 8.85
N GLN A 7 25.89 0.70 7.62
CA GLN A 7 25.07 0.63 6.40
C GLN A 7 24.08 -0.54 6.44
N ARG A 8 24.50 -1.73 6.88
CA ARG A 8 23.58 -2.88 7.00
C ARG A 8 22.47 -2.64 8.02
N LYS A 9 22.81 -2.13 9.21
CA LYS A 9 21.82 -1.82 10.24
C LYS A 9 20.85 -0.71 9.80
N LEU A 10 21.31 0.29 9.08
CA LEU A 10 20.44 1.31 8.50
C LEU A 10 19.50 0.71 7.45
N ALA A 11 20.01 -0.14 6.55
CA ALA A 11 19.19 -0.79 5.53
C ALA A 11 18.12 -1.71 6.16
N ASP A 12 18.44 -2.46 7.21
CA ASP A 12 17.47 -3.29 7.92
C ASP A 12 16.34 -2.45 8.54
N VAL A 13 16.67 -1.28 9.12
CA VAL A 13 15.69 -0.34 9.68
C VAL A 13 14.88 0.35 8.59
N ASP A 14 15.51 0.70 7.46
CA ASP A 14 14.84 1.33 6.32
C ASP A 14 13.82 0.39 5.66
N LEU A 15 14.17 -0.90 5.54
CA LEU A 15 13.25 -1.95 5.10
C LEU A 15 12.07 -2.09 6.08
N ALA A 16 12.33 -2.15 7.38
CA ALA A 16 11.28 -2.22 8.39
C ALA A 16 10.36 -0.97 8.38
N TYR A 17 10.92 0.22 8.16
CA TYR A 17 10.14 1.45 8.01
C TYR A 17 9.29 1.43 6.74
N SER A 18 9.84 0.94 5.62
CA SER A 18 9.13 0.82 4.36
C SER A 18 7.94 -0.14 4.46
N ASP A 19 8.09 -1.26 5.17
CA ASP A 19 7.01 -2.23 5.39
C ASP A 19 5.90 -1.68 6.31
N LEU A 20 6.27 -0.94 7.36
CA LEU A 20 5.31 -0.26 8.23
C LEU A 20 4.53 0.80 7.42
N LEU A 21 5.23 1.61 6.64
CA LEU A 21 4.61 2.62 5.79
C LEU A 21 3.66 1.99 4.79
N ASP A 22 4.06 0.89 4.15
CA ASP A 22 3.22 0.15 3.22
C ASP A 22 1.96 -0.41 3.88
N THR A 23 2.06 -0.87 5.13
CA THR A 23 0.90 -1.32 5.92
C THR A 23 -0.08 -0.18 6.19
N VAL A 24 0.40 0.98 6.66
CA VAL A 24 -0.44 2.15 6.93
C VAL A 24 -1.11 2.67 5.64
N ARG A 25 -0.35 2.73 4.54
CA ARG A 25 -0.89 3.11 3.23
C ARG A 25 -1.94 2.11 2.75
N PHE A 26 -1.71 0.82 2.98
CA PHE A 26 -2.64 -0.24 2.62
C PHE A 26 -3.96 -0.11 3.37
N GLU A 27 -3.93 0.11 4.69
CA GLU A 27 -5.14 0.29 5.50
C GLU A 27 -5.97 1.50 5.03
N ARG A 28 -5.30 2.64 4.81
CA ARG A 28 -5.95 3.86 4.32
C ARG A 28 -6.60 3.66 2.95
N SER A 29 -5.85 3.11 2.01
CA SER A 29 -6.36 2.84 0.66
C SER A 29 -7.53 1.84 0.68
N SER A 30 -7.48 0.83 1.55
CA SER A 30 -8.52 -0.19 1.67
C SER A 30 -9.85 0.38 2.18
N SER A 31 -9.81 1.28 3.17
CA SER A 31 -11.01 1.99 3.63
C SER A 31 -11.60 2.84 2.51
N LEU A 32 -10.78 3.64 1.81
CA LEU A 32 -11.24 4.45 0.69
C LEU A 32 -11.88 3.61 -0.42
N LEU A 33 -11.30 2.45 -0.75
CA LEU A 33 -11.85 1.53 -1.77
C LEU A 33 -13.18 0.90 -1.35
N ARG A 34 -13.41 0.72 -0.05
CA ARG A 34 -14.62 0.09 0.52
C ARG A 34 -15.76 1.08 0.71
N ASP A 35 -15.43 2.28 1.15
CA ASP A 35 -16.42 3.24 1.65
C ASP A 35 -16.77 4.31 0.62
N THR A 36 -16.02 4.40 -0.49
CA THR A 36 -16.23 5.41 -1.53
C THR A 36 -16.22 4.84 -2.96
N ASP A 37 -16.73 5.63 -3.91
CA ASP A 37 -16.60 5.40 -5.36
C ASP A 37 -15.42 6.16 -6.00
N THR A 38 -14.55 6.77 -5.18
CA THR A 38 -13.39 7.55 -5.64
C THR A 38 -12.55 6.77 -6.64
N LYS A 39 -12.00 7.43 -7.66
CA LYS A 39 -11.22 6.71 -8.70
C LYS A 39 -9.99 6.07 -8.06
N ILE A 40 -9.58 4.90 -8.56
CA ILE A 40 -8.41 4.17 -8.03
C ILE A 40 -7.14 5.04 -8.09
N ILE A 41 -7.03 5.87 -9.14
CA ILE A 41 -5.95 6.85 -9.31
C ILE A 41 -5.96 7.86 -8.16
N ASP A 42 -7.11 8.44 -7.83
CA ASP A 42 -7.22 9.43 -6.74
C ASP A 42 -6.95 8.76 -5.37
N VAL A 43 -7.39 7.51 -5.18
CA VAL A 43 -7.06 6.72 -3.99
C VAL A 43 -5.55 6.47 -3.87
N SER A 44 -4.85 6.24 -4.99
CA SER A 44 -3.40 6.04 -4.98
C SER A 44 -2.66 7.28 -4.47
N PHE A 45 -3.05 8.47 -4.96
CA PHE A 45 -2.49 9.75 -4.52
C PHE A 45 -2.85 10.05 -3.06
N ALA A 46 -4.10 9.85 -2.68
CA ALA A 46 -4.56 10.03 -1.30
C ALA A 46 -3.86 9.10 -0.31
N SER A 47 -3.38 7.95 -0.77
CA SER A 47 -2.63 6.98 0.04
C SER A 47 -1.12 7.25 0.04
N GLY A 48 -0.66 8.35 -0.56
CA GLY A 48 0.74 8.78 -0.52
C GLY A 48 1.64 8.09 -1.54
N TYR A 49 1.08 7.56 -2.63
CA TYR A 49 1.84 7.12 -3.80
C TYR A 49 1.89 8.24 -4.85
N SER A 50 3.06 8.42 -5.47
CA SER A 50 3.25 9.35 -6.59
C SER A 50 2.90 8.72 -7.95
N ASP A 51 2.86 7.39 -8.04
CA ASP A 51 2.55 6.65 -9.25
C ASP A 51 1.45 5.58 -8.98
N PRO A 52 0.29 5.66 -9.66
CA PRO A 52 -0.76 4.64 -9.58
C PRO A 52 -0.31 3.21 -9.94
N ALA A 53 0.68 3.05 -10.81
CA ALA A 53 1.24 1.75 -11.16
C ALA A 53 2.04 1.14 -9.99
N HIS A 54 2.85 1.97 -9.30
CA HIS A 54 3.52 1.56 -8.07
C HIS A 54 2.52 1.16 -6.99
N PHE A 55 1.50 1.98 -6.77
CA PHE A 55 0.40 1.67 -5.85
C PHE A 55 -0.23 0.31 -6.16
N SER A 56 -0.59 0.07 -7.42
CA SER A 56 -1.28 -1.17 -7.82
C SER A 56 -0.43 -2.41 -7.55
N ARG A 57 0.89 -2.33 -7.75
CA ARG A 57 1.82 -3.43 -7.43
C ARG A 57 1.96 -3.64 -5.92
N ALA A 58 2.17 -2.57 -5.16
CA ALA A 58 2.32 -2.63 -3.70
C ALA A 58 1.03 -3.14 -3.03
N PHE A 59 -0.13 -2.61 -3.45
CA PHE A 59 -1.43 -3.04 -2.96
C PHE A 59 -1.68 -4.53 -3.25
N ARG A 60 -1.35 -5.00 -4.46
CA ARG A 60 -1.48 -6.43 -4.80
C ARG A 60 -0.50 -7.30 -4.01
N ARG A 61 0.73 -6.83 -3.76
CA ARG A 61 1.72 -7.54 -2.93
C ARG A 61 1.19 -7.82 -1.53
N ILE A 62 0.46 -6.87 -0.95
CA ILE A 62 -0.07 -6.96 0.42
C ILE A 62 -1.43 -7.66 0.47
N SER A 63 -2.37 -7.29 -0.40
CA SER A 63 -3.74 -7.83 -0.38
C SER A 63 -3.94 -9.11 -1.19
N GLY A 64 -2.98 -9.49 -2.03
CA GLY A 64 -3.10 -10.58 -2.99
C GLY A 64 -3.93 -10.27 -4.24
N VAL A 65 -4.66 -9.14 -4.30
CA VAL A 65 -5.55 -8.78 -5.41
C VAL A 65 -5.34 -7.35 -5.89
N SER A 66 -5.86 -7.00 -7.07
CA SER A 66 -5.80 -5.60 -7.52
C SER A 66 -6.74 -4.69 -6.70
N PRO A 67 -6.47 -3.38 -6.59
CA PRO A 67 -7.36 -2.41 -5.95
C PRO A 67 -8.81 -2.45 -6.50
N ARG A 68 -8.96 -2.69 -7.81
CA ARG A 68 -10.26 -2.85 -8.47
C ARG A 68 -11.00 -4.09 -7.99
N GLN A 69 -10.34 -5.24 -8.02
CA GLN A 69 -10.92 -6.50 -7.55
C GLN A 69 -11.27 -6.43 -6.06
N PHE A 70 -10.42 -5.79 -5.25
CA PHE A 70 -10.69 -5.58 -3.82
C PHE A 70 -11.97 -4.77 -3.59
N ARG A 71 -12.20 -3.72 -4.39
CA ARG A 71 -13.44 -2.93 -4.36
C ARG A 71 -14.65 -3.79 -4.73
N GLU A 72 -14.56 -4.55 -5.82
CA GLU A 72 -15.64 -5.42 -6.29
C GLU A 72 -16.00 -6.47 -5.22
N GLN A 73 -15.00 -7.15 -4.64
CA GLN A 73 -15.20 -8.14 -3.57
C GLN A 73 -15.79 -7.51 -2.29
N SER A 74 -15.32 -6.32 -1.91
CA SER A 74 -15.84 -5.60 -0.74
C SER A 74 -17.31 -5.23 -0.88
N ARG A 75 -17.77 -4.95 -2.12
CA ARG A 75 -19.18 -4.66 -2.42
C ARG A 75 -20.03 -5.92 -2.44
N LEU A 76 -19.51 -7.02 -2.96
CA LEU A 76 -20.19 -8.32 -2.95
C LEU A 76 -20.44 -8.83 -1.52
N ARG A 77 -19.53 -8.54 -0.58
CA ARG A 77 -19.69 -8.91 0.84
C ARG A 77 -20.66 -8.03 1.63
N LYS A 78 -21.02 -6.85 1.14
CA LYS A 78 -22.00 -5.93 1.78
C LYS A 78 -23.44 -6.19 1.31
N LYS A 79 -23.64 -7.05 0.31
CA LYS A 79 -24.95 -7.42 -0.24
C LYS A 79 -25.43 -8.73 0.37
#